data_AF-A0A7S1DF63-F1
#
_entry.id   AF-A0A7S1DF63-F1
#
_cell.length_a   1.000
_cell.length_b   1.000
_cell.length_c   1.000
_cell.angle_alpha   90.00
_cell.angle_beta   90.00
_cell.angle_gamma   90.00
#
_symmetry.space_group_name_H-M   'P 1'
#
loop_
_entity.id
_entity.type
_entity.pdbx_description
1 polymer ?
#
loop_
_entity_poly.entity_id
_entity_poly.type
_entity_poly.pdbx_seq_one_letter_code
_entity_poly.pdbx_strand_id
1 'polypeptide(L)'
;TVYAPWKLRRVGGMKFDPSNPPYIPGGFPTLDRRTVSMAATHCLPPAPLGEGGCAREPHYNVHNLYGLSEAIATRKAVDKIIGSRSLIIARSTYPGSGQVSGAWLGDTASSWGDLRLSVAGTLSMGILGVPMVGADICGFAGNTTRELCVRWHQLGSLYPFSRNHNELYGVPQEPYAFDAEALAIIRRALLTRYSLVSYLYSLAHQAHADGTPIWRPLLMEFGGELGEVA
;
A
#
# COMPACT_ATOMS: atom_id res chain seq x y z
N THR A 1 -17.87 18.80 15.69
CA THR A 1 -16.52 19.01 15.12
C THR A 1 -15.87 20.16 15.86
N VAL A 2 -15.04 19.87 16.87
CA VAL A 2 -14.36 20.91 17.65
C VAL A 2 -13.08 21.26 16.90
N TYR A 3 -13.13 22.32 16.10
CA TYR A 3 -11.91 22.97 15.62
C TYR A 3 -11.16 23.46 16.85
N ALA A 4 -10.00 22.87 17.16
CA ALA A 4 -9.13 23.39 18.20
C ALA A 4 -8.74 24.84 17.85
N PRO A 5 -8.79 25.80 18.80
CA PRO A 5 -8.42 27.18 18.54
C PRO A 5 -6.91 27.28 18.31
N TRP A 6 -6.49 27.69 17.12
CA TRP A 6 -5.08 27.84 16.75
C TRP A 6 -4.54 29.21 17.18
N LYS A 7 -3.35 29.23 17.78
CA LYS A 7 -2.52 30.45 17.87
C LYS A 7 -1.33 30.30 16.93
N LEU A 8 -1.39 30.95 15.76
CA LEU A 8 -0.22 31.15 14.92
C LEU A 8 0.76 32.06 15.67
N ARG A 9 1.83 31.46 16.22
CA ARG A 9 2.94 32.24 16.78
C ARG A 9 3.92 32.52 15.66
N ARG A 10 3.82 33.70 15.03
CA ARG A 10 4.90 34.23 14.20
C ARG A 10 6.06 34.58 15.13
N VAL A 11 6.99 33.64 15.31
CA VAL A 11 8.25 33.92 16.01
C VAL A 11 9.20 34.47 14.96
N GLY A 12 9.24 35.80 14.81
CA GLY A 12 10.24 36.44 13.96
C GLY A 12 11.65 36.06 14.44
N GLY A 13 12.52 35.63 13.51
CA GLY A 13 13.95 35.45 13.77
C GLY A 13 14.44 34.05 14.19
N MET A 14 13.57 33.05 14.39
CA MET A 14 14.04 31.68 14.60
C MET A 14 14.16 30.94 13.26
N LYS A 15 15.37 30.47 12.94
CA LYS A 15 15.62 29.54 11.83
C LYS A 15 14.85 28.24 12.11
N PHE A 16 14.05 27.78 11.15
CA PHE A 16 13.32 26.52 11.29
C PHE A 16 14.30 25.36 11.53
N ASP A 17 14.08 24.61 12.60
CA ASP A 17 14.83 23.40 12.92
C ASP A 17 13.98 22.17 12.55
N PRO A 18 14.32 21.43 11.48
CA PRO A 18 13.57 20.23 11.08
C PRO A 18 13.61 19.12 12.12
N SER A 19 14.58 19.11 13.03
CA SER A 19 14.71 18.11 14.09
C SER A 19 13.81 18.42 15.30
N ASN A 20 13.38 19.68 15.43
CA ASN A 20 12.51 20.14 16.52
C ASN A 20 11.37 21.01 15.98
N PRO A 21 10.43 20.42 15.23
CA PRO A 21 9.33 21.17 14.64
C PRO A 21 8.41 21.72 15.75
N PRO A 22 7.75 22.86 15.52
CA PRO A 22 6.88 23.50 16.52
C PRO A 22 5.66 22.63 16.89
N TYR A 23 5.36 21.59 16.11
CA TYR A 23 4.32 20.62 16.36
C TYR A 23 4.76 19.25 15.83
N ILE A 24 4.55 18.21 16.62
CA ILE A 24 4.78 16.80 16.25
C ILE A 24 3.43 16.08 16.21
N PRO A 25 2.95 15.68 15.02
CA PRO A 25 1.73 14.89 14.89
C PRO A 25 1.83 13.53 15.59
N GLY A 26 0.68 13.00 16.06
CA GLY A 26 0.59 11.61 16.54
C GLY A 26 1.12 11.35 17.95
N GLY A 27 1.48 12.38 18.72
CA GLY A 27 1.87 12.25 20.12
C GLY A 27 3.25 11.61 20.35
N PHE A 28 4.09 11.57 19.31
CA PHE A 28 5.47 11.05 19.40
C PHE A 28 6.46 12.13 19.87
N PRO A 29 7.62 11.75 20.43
CA PRO A 29 8.62 12.71 20.90
C PRO A 29 9.43 13.36 19.77
N THR A 30 9.62 12.67 18.64
CA THR A 30 10.34 13.16 17.45
C THR A 30 9.74 12.57 16.18
N LEU A 31 10.02 13.19 15.03
CA LEU A 31 9.60 12.70 13.70
C LEU A 31 10.52 11.63 13.12
N ASP A 32 11.80 11.59 13.53
CA ASP A 32 12.81 10.66 13.01
C ASP A 32 12.79 9.28 13.69
N ARG A 33 11.71 8.97 14.41
CA ARG A 33 11.52 7.66 15.05
C ARG A 33 11.48 6.56 13.98
N ARG A 34 12.48 5.67 14.00
CA ARG A 34 12.65 4.54 13.04
C ARG A 34 12.81 4.99 11.58
N THR A 35 13.39 6.17 11.35
CA THR A 35 13.74 6.64 10.01
C THR A 35 15.02 7.49 10.06
N VAL A 36 15.41 8.10 8.95
CA VAL A 36 16.58 8.99 8.89
C VAL A 36 16.27 10.34 9.54
N SER A 37 17.31 11.08 9.91
CA SER A 37 17.17 12.42 10.50
C SER A 37 16.37 13.36 9.61
N MET A 38 15.45 14.14 10.20
CA MET A 38 14.69 15.16 9.49
C MET A 38 15.57 16.26 8.86
N ALA A 39 16.79 16.46 9.37
CA ALA A 39 17.78 17.39 8.83
C ALA A 39 18.61 16.82 7.68
N ALA A 40 18.50 15.51 7.39
CA ALA A 40 19.23 14.89 6.28
C ALA A 40 18.88 15.60 4.96
N THR A 41 19.88 15.91 4.14
CA THR A 41 19.67 16.65 2.89
C THR A 41 19.47 15.71 1.72
N HIS A 42 18.39 15.92 0.97
CA HIS A 42 18.11 15.25 -0.29
C HIS A 42 18.35 16.20 -1.47
N CYS A 43 18.75 15.62 -2.59
CA CYS A 43 18.88 16.31 -3.87
C CYS A 43 17.66 15.99 -4.73
N LEU A 44 16.76 16.95 -4.91
CA LEU A 44 15.66 16.83 -5.85
C LEU A 44 16.11 17.27 -7.26
N PRO A 45 15.52 16.70 -8.32
CA PRO A 45 15.73 17.20 -9.68
C PRO A 45 15.41 18.71 -9.71
N PRO A 46 16.22 19.52 -10.43
CA PRO A 46 15.94 20.94 -10.53
C PRO A 46 14.59 21.14 -11.21
N ALA A 47 13.88 22.20 -10.84
CA ALA A 47 12.73 22.65 -11.62
C ALA A 47 13.12 22.79 -13.10
N PRO A 48 12.19 22.66 -14.06
CA PRO A 48 12.49 22.65 -15.51
C PRO A 48 13.16 23.93 -16.08
N LEU A 49 13.62 24.87 -15.23
CA LEU A 49 14.16 26.18 -15.59
C LEU A 49 15.63 26.41 -15.15
N GLY A 50 16.43 25.38 -14.85
CA GLY A 50 17.83 25.58 -14.46
C GLY A 50 18.78 24.45 -14.85
N GLU A 51 19.82 24.80 -15.61
CA GLU A 51 20.93 23.93 -15.99
C GLU A 51 21.71 23.40 -14.77
N GLY A 52 22.01 22.11 -14.75
CA GLY A 52 23.04 21.48 -13.90
C GLY A 52 22.97 21.77 -12.40
N GLY A 53 22.20 20.99 -11.64
CA GLY A 53 22.18 21.06 -10.18
C GLY A 53 21.08 20.20 -9.56
N CYS A 54 20.97 20.20 -8.22
CA CYS A 54 19.84 19.62 -7.49
C CYS A 54 19.26 20.66 -6.52
N ALA A 55 17.94 20.70 -6.35
CA ALA A 55 17.32 21.47 -5.27
C ALA A 55 17.54 20.72 -3.95
N ARG A 56 18.24 21.35 -3.00
CA ARG A 56 18.56 20.74 -1.69
C ARG A 56 17.38 20.90 -0.75
N GLU A 57 16.73 19.79 -0.41
CA GLU A 57 15.59 19.76 0.51
C GLU A 57 15.90 18.95 1.76
N PRO A 58 15.51 19.39 2.96
CA PRO A 58 15.61 18.57 4.16
C PRO A 58 14.63 17.40 4.09
N HIS A 59 14.99 16.27 4.68
CA HIS A 59 14.15 15.08 4.77
C HIS A 59 12.77 15.38 5.37
N TYR A 60 12.70 16.36 6.29
CA TYR A 60 11.44 16.90 6.83
C TYR A 60 10.37 17.16 5.75
N ASN A 61 10.75 17.73 4.61
CA ASN A 61 9.82 18.07 3.53
C ASN A 61 9.48 16.86 2.63
N VAL A 62 10.39 15.90 2.53
CA VAL A 62 10.34 14.84 1.50
C VAL A 62 10.23 13.42 2.06
N HIS A 63 10.14 13.25 3.38
CA HIS A 63 10.07 11.95 4.05
C HIS A 63 9.00 11.03 3.43
N ASN A 64 7.77 11.53 3.31
CA ASN A 64 6.65 10.78 2.73
C ASN A 64 6.74 10.57 1.22
N LEU A 65 7.67 11.24 0.53
CA LEU A 65 7.92 11.06 -0.91
C LEU A 65 8.99 10.00 -1.18
N TYR A 66 9.71 9.55 -0.16
CA TYR A 66 10.88 8.67 -0.33
C TYR A 66 10.52 7.39 -1.09
N GLY A 67 9.48 6.67 -0.66
CA GLY A 67 9.04 5.42 -1.31
C GLY A 67 8.58 5.62 -2.76
N LEU A 68 7.87 6.72 -3.05
CA LEU A 68 7.49 7.07 -4.42
C LEU A 68 8.74 7.35 -5.29
N SER A 69 9.70 8.11 -4.76
CA SER A 69 10.92 8.45 -5.50
C SER A 69 11.75 7.21 -5.83
N GLU A 70 11.84 6.25 -4.91
CA GLU A 70 12.48 4.95 -5.10
C GLU A 70 11.73 4.11 -6.13
N ALA A 71 10.40 4.06 -6.07
CA ALA A 71 9.58 3.32 -7.02
C ALA A 71 9.73 3.86 -8.47
N ILE A 72 9.80 5.18 -8.64
CA ILE A 72 10.06 5.81 -9.96
C ILE A 72 11.45 5.41 -10.49
N ALA A 73 12.48 5.46 -9.65
CA ALA A 73 13.83 5.05 -10.04
C ALA A 73 13.88 3.56 -10.42
N THR A 74 13.24 2.71 -9.60
CA THR A 74 13.14 1.27 -9.83
C THR A 74 12.41 0.97 -11.14
N ARG A 75 11.29 1.64 -11.42
CA ARG A 75 10.54 1.51 -12.67
C ARG A 75 11.43 1.77 -13.89
N LYS A 76 12.17 2.90 -13.90
CA LYS A 76 13.10 3.24 -14.98
C LYS A 76 14.18 2.17 -15.18
N ALA A 77 14.75 1.65 -14.09
CA ALA A 77 15.78 0.63 -14.16
C ALA A 77 15.24 -0.70 -14.69
N VAL A 78 14.10 -1.16 -14.15
CA VAL A 78 13.49 -2.44 -14.54
C VAL A 78 13.02 -2.40 -15.99
N ASP A 79 12.39 -1.32 -16.44
CA ASP A 79 11.96 -1.19 -17.84
C ASP A 79 13.14 -1.27 -18.81
N LYS A 80 14.30 -0.69 -18.44
CA LYS A 80 15.54 -0.77 -19.23
C LYS A 80 16.15 -2.18 -19.23
N ILE A 81 16.15 -2.88 -18.10
CA ILE A 81 16.79 -4.19 -17.95
C ILE A 81 15.94 -5.30 -18.59
N ILE A 82 14.63 -5.30 -18.32
CA ILE A 82 13.72 -6.37 -18.73
C ILE A 82 13.16 -6.12 -20.15
N GLY A 83 12.99 -4.86 -20.57
CA GLY A 83 12.49 -4.52 -21.90
C GLY A 83 11.01 -4.90 -22.15
N SER A 84 10.28 -5.32 -21.13
CA SER A 84 8.85 -5.64 -21.20
C SER A 84 8.13 -5.20 -19.92
N ARG A 85 6.80 -5.17 -19.96
CA ARG A 85 5.97 -4.75 -18.81
C ARG A 85 6.27 -5.61 -17.59
N SER A 86 6.63 -4.97 -16.48
CA SER A 86 6.98 -5.62 -15.22
C SER A 86 6.10 -5.14 -14.06
N LEU A 87 5.92 -6.00 -13.06
CA LEU A 87 5.25 -5.67 -11.82
C LEU A 87 6.28 -5.24 -10.77
N ILE A 88 6.07 -4.07 -10.17
CA ILE A 88 6.84 -3.57 -9.03
C ILE A 88 5.86 -3.42 -7.87
N ILE A 89 6.26 -3.89 -6.69
CA ILE A 89 5.45 -3.81 -5.47
C ILE A 89 6.25 -3.02 -4.43
N ALA A 90 5.68 -1.92 -3.94
CA ALA A 90 6.31 -1.02 -2.98
C ALA A 90 5.55 -1.01 -1.64
N ARG A 91 6.27 -0.80 -0.54
CA ARG A 91 5.67 -0.70 0.81
C ARG A 91 5.13 0.70 1.08
N SER A 92 6.01 1.69 0.99
CA SER A 92 5.67 3.10 1.21
C SER A 92 5.10 3.69 -0.08
N THR A 93 3.99 4.42 0.04
CA THR A 93 3.28 5.02 -1.09
C THR A 93 2.90 6.47 -0.79
N TYR A 94 2.68 7.24 -1.86
CA TYR A 94 2.20 8.61 -1.85
C TYR A 94 1.22 8.77 -3.03
N PRO A 95 0.29 9.76 -3.05
CA PRO A 95 -0.51 10.04 -4.25
C PRO A 95 0.34 10.04 -5.54
N GLY A 96 -0.03 9.20 -6.50
CA GLY A 96 0.72 8.96 -7.73
C GLY A 96 1.55 7.66 -7.76
N SER A 97 1.79 6.98 -6.63
CA SER A 97 2.53 5.71 -6.58
C SER A 97 1.96 4.61 -7.48
N GLY A 98 0.64 4.54 -7.63
CA GLY A 98 -0.02 3.54 -8.48
C GLY A 98 0.33 3.62 -9.96
N GLN A 99 0.91 4.73 -10.42
CA GLN A 99 1.40 4.87 -11.79
C GLN A 99 2.65 4.04 -12.08
N VAL A 100 3.46 3.74 -11.06
CA VAL A 100 4.76 3.09 -11.22
C VAL A 100 4.86 1.74 -10.50
N SER A 101 4.08 1.54 -9.43
CA SER A 101 4.11 0.33 -8.60
C SER A 101 2.73 -0.03 -8.06
N GLY A 102 2.48 -1.31 -7.85
CA GLY A 102 1.47 -1.77 -6.91
C GLY A 102 1.97 -1.68 -5.47
N ALA A 103 1.16 -2.15 -4.53
CA ALA A 103 1.48 -2.17 -3.11
C ALA A 103 1.04 -3.48 -2.45
N TRP A 104 1.51 -3.73 -1.24
CA TRP A 104 0.87 -4.67 -0.32
C TRP A 104 0.55 -3.94 0.98
N LEU A 105 -0.40 -4.47 1.75
CA LEU A 105 -0.89 -3.81 2.98
C LEU A 105 0.07 -3.87 4.17
N GLY A 106 1.32 -4.32 3.96
CA GLY A 106 2.34 -4.41 4.99
C GLY A 106 2.27 -5.70 5.80
N ASP A 107 2.95 -5.65 6.94
CA ASP A 107 3.22 -6.79 7.82
C ASP A 107 1.99 -7.09 8.71
N THR A 108 0.91 -7.57 8.09
CA THR A 108 -0.36 -7.88 8.77
C THR A 108 -0.22 -9.05 9.74
N ALA A 109 -0.94 -9.06 10.86
CA ALA A 109 -0.96 -10.18 11.79
C ALA A 109 -1.81 -11.35 11.28
N SER A 110 -1.44 -12.58 11.64
CA SER A 110 -2.21 -13.81 11.43
C SER A 110 -3.43 -13.85 12.36
N SER A 111 -4.37 -12.92 12.13
CA SER A 111 -5.55 -12.69 12.97
C SER A 111 -6.82 -12.48 12.14
N TRP A 112 -7.98 -12.80 12.72
CA TRP A 112 -9.29 -12.50 12.10
C TRP A 112 -9.54 -10.99 11.97
N GLY A 113 -8.95 -10.18 12.84
CA GLY A 113 -9.04 -8.71 12.76
C GLY A 113 -8.36 -8.19 11.51
N ASP A 114 -7.15 -8.67 11.23
CA ASP A 114 -6.38 -8.28 10.05
C ASP A 114 -6.96 -8.85 8.76
N LEU A 115 -7.52 -10.07 8.79
CA LEU A 115 -8.33 -10.57 7.68
C LEU A 115 -9.46 -9.59 7.34
N ARG A 116 -10.19 -9.09 8.33
CA ARG A 116 -11.26 -8.10 8.11
C ARG A 116 -10.70 -6.76 7.60
N LEU A 117 -9.64 -6.25 8.22
CA LEU A 117 -9.02 -4.97 7.84
C LEU A 117 -8.41 -5.02 6.43
N SER A 118 -7.96 -6.18 5.96
CA SER A 118 -7.45 -6.35 4.60
C SER A 118 -8.46 -5.93 3.53
N VAL A 119 -9.77 -6.14 3.77
CA VAL A 119 -10.82 -5.76 2.83
C VAL A 119 -10.89 -4.24 2.73
N ALA A 120 -11.00 -3.56 3.88
CA ALA A 120 -11.05 -2.11 3.94
C ALA A 120 -9.77 -1.46 3.39
N GLY A 121 -8.61 -2.01 3.71
CA GLY A 121 -7.32 -1.54 3.20
C GLY A 121 -7.21 -1.68 1.68
N THR A 122 -7.57 -2.84 1.13
CA THR A 122 -7.50 -3.09 -0.33
C THR A 122 -8.42 -2.16 -1.10
N LEU A 123 -9.67 -1.99 -0.62
CA LEU A 123 -10.64 -1.06 -1.21
C LEU A 123 -10.17 0.40 -1.13
N SER A 124 -9.64 0.81 0.03
CA SER A 124 -9.16 2.19 0.25
C SER A 124 -7.98 2.50 -0.67
N MET A 125 -7.02 1.59 -0.80
CA MET A 125 -5.88 1.77 -1.71
C MET A 125 -6.31 1.86 -3.17
N GLY A 126 -7.34 1.09 -3.56
CA GLY A 126 -7.97 1.22 -4.87
C GLY A 126 -8.48 2.64 -5.12
N ILE A 127 -9.27 3.20 -4.19
CA ILE A 127 -9.78 4.58 -4.25
C ILE A 127 -8.62 5.60 -4.30
N LEU A 128 -7.54 5.34 -3.57
CA LEU A 128 -6.35 6.20 -3.54
C LEU A 128 -5.46 6.06 -4.79
N GLY A 129 -5.92 5.35 -5.82
CA GLY A 129 -5.25 5.24 -7.11
C GLY A 129 -4.14 4.19 -7.15
N VAL A 130 -4.15 3.20 -6.25
CA VAL A 130 -3.24 2.04 -6.27
C VAL A 130 -4.06 0.76 -6.42
N PRO A 131 -4.48 0.41 -7.66
CA PRO A 131 -5.43 -0.69 -7.89
C PRO A 131 -4.81 -2.09 -7.75
N MET A 132 -3.50 -2.22 -7.92
CA MET A 132 -2.76 -3.48 -7.76
C MET A 132 -2.28 -3.62 -6.32
N VAL A 133 -3.15 -4.13 -5.44
CA VAL A 133 -2.92 -4.21 -4.00
C VAL A 133 -3.56 -5.44 -3.37
N GLY A 134 -3.03 -5.88 -2.22
CA GLY A 134 -3.57 -6.97 -1.41
C GLY A 134 -2.80 -7.13 -0.09
N ALA A 135 -3.36 -7.92 0.83
CA ALA A 135 -2.68 -8.31 2.08
C ALA A 135 -1.91 -9.62 1.91
N ASP A 136 -1.02 -9.90 2.86
CA ASP A 136 -0.36 -11.20 2.97
C ASP A 136 -1.36 -12.25 3.44
N ILE A 137 -1.69 -13.17 2.53
CA ILE A 137 -2.68 -14.22 2.76
C ILE A 137 -2.18 -15.14 3.88
N CYS A 138 -3.08 -15.41 4.84
CA CYS A 138 -2.84 -16.09 6.12
C CYS A 138 -2.17 -15.23 7.22
N GLY A 139 -1.75 -14.02 6.88
CA GLY A 139 -1.04 -13.11 7.77
C GLY A 139 0.47 -13.27 7.64
N PHE A 140 1.19 -12.20 7.98
CA PHE A 140 2.65 -12.15 8.01
C PHE A 140 3.17 -12.44 9.42
N ALA A 141 2.66 -11.73 10.43
CA ALA A 141 3.15 -11.80 11.81
C ALA A 141 2.35 -12.79 12.67
N GLY A 142 3.03 -13.68 13.37
CA GLY A 142 2.46 -14.75 14.17
C GLY A 142 2.01 -15.96 13.35
N ASN A 143 1.70 -17.05 14.03
CA ASN A 143 1.30 -18.30 13.39
C ASN A 143 -0.19 -18.32 13.02
N THR A 144 -0.49 -18.56 11.75
CA THR A 144 -1.87 -18.80 11.32
C THR A 144 -2.43 -20.10 11.91
N THR A 145 -3.75 -20.19 11.95
CA THR A 145 -4.46 -21.47 12.12
C THR A 145 -4.90 -22.02 10.77
N ARG A 146 -5.20 -23.32 10.71
CA ARG A 146 -5.79 -23.97 9.54
C ARG A 146 -7.06 -23.23 9.07
N GLU A 147 -7.99 -22.97 9.97
CA GLU A 147 -9.28 -22.34 9.63
C GLU A 147 -9.06 -20.93 9.09
N LEU A 148 -8.24 -20.12 9.76
CA LEU A 148 -7.93 -18.77 9.32
C LEU A 148 -7.30 -18.79 7.93
N CYS A 149 -6.30 -19.65 7.70
CA CYS A 149 -5.58 -19.68 6.42
C CYS A 149 -6.47 -20.16 5.26
N VAL A 150 -7.39 -21.10 5.51
CA VAL A 150 -8.41 -21.50 4.54
C VAL A 150 -9.33 -20.33 4.19
N ARG A 151 -9.85 -19.60 5.20
CA ARG A 151 -10.71 -18.42 4.96
C ARG A 151 -9.97 -17.29 4.26
N TRP A 152 -8.70 -17.08 4.62
CA TRP A 152 -7.90 -16.04 3.99
C TRP A 152 -7.56 -16.38 2.54
N HIS A 153 -7.33 -17.65 2.18
CA HIS A 153 -7.18 -18.00 0.77
C HIS A 153 -8.48 -17.84 -0.02
N GLN A 154 -9.64 -18.15 0.58
CA GLN A 154 -10.93 -17.90 -0.07
C GLN A 154 -11.10 -16.41 -0.41
N LEU A 155 -10.84 -15.52 0.55
CA LEU A 155 -10.88 -14.06 0.33
C LEU A 155 -9.75 -13.56 -0.58
N GLY A 156 -8.51 -13.87 -0.22
CA GLY A 156 -7.30 -13.33 -0.80
C GLY A 156 -7.02 -13.80 -2.22
N SER A 157 -7.59 -14.95 -2.62
CA SER A 157 -7.64 -15.36 -4.03
C SER A 157 -8.34 -14.34 -4.92
N LEU A 158 -9.16 -13.44 -4.36
CA LEU A 158 -9.82 -12.38 -5.09
C LEU A 158 -9.06 -11.05 -5.05
N TYR A 159 -8.04 -10.86 -4.19
CA TYR A 159 -7.26 -9.62 -4.19
C TYR A 159 -6.65 -9.33 -5.57
N PRO A 160 -6.54 -8.06 -6.00
CA PRO A 160 -5.77 -7.72 -7.20
C PRO A 160 -4.35 -8.30 -7.14
N PHE A 161 -3.66 -8.08 -6.01
CA PHE A 161 -2.38 -8.72 -5.70
C PHE A 161 -2.57 -9.85 -4.67
N SER A 162 -2.63 -11.10 -5.15
CA SER A 162 -2.86 -12.29 -4.32
C SER A 162 -1.53 -13.00 -4.00
N ARG A 163 -0.98 -12.77 -2.80
CA ARG A 163 0.29 -13.36 -2.33
C ARG A 163 0.12 -13.99 -0.95
N ASN A 164 0.66 -15.19 -0.76
CA ASN A 164 0.95 -15.75 0.57
C ASN A 164 2.40 -15.40 0.91
N HIS A 165 2.61 -14.76 2.05
CA HIS A 165 3.93 -14.36 2.55
C HIS A 165 3.91 -14.45 4.07
N ASN A 166 5.04 -14.84 4.66
CA ASN A 166 5.15 -15.18 6.07
C ASN A 166 6.41 -14.56 6.66
N GLU A 167 6.42 -14.33 7.97
CA GLU A 167 7.61 -13.87 8.68
C GLU A 167 8.66 -14.97 8.83
N LEU A 168 9.87 -14.54 9.16
CA LEU A 168 10.94 -15.45 9.52
C LEU A 168 10.58 -16.19 10.83
N TYR A 169 10.75 -17.51 10.83
CA TYR A 169 10.40 -18.42 11.94
C TYR A 169 8.91 -18.66 12.18
N GLY A 170 8.02 -18.12 11.34
CA GLY A 170 6.62 -18.53 11.32
C GLY A 170 6.47 -20.00 10.93
N VAL A 171 5.43 -20.66 11.43
CA VAL A 171 5.09 -22.02 10.97
C VAL A 171 4.78 -22.00 9.47
N PRO A 172 5.15 -23.04 8.70
CA PRO A 172 4.81 -23.13 7.28
C PRO A 172 3.31 -22.93 7.06
N GLN A 173 2.96 -22.11 6.08
CA GLN A 173 1.57 -21.73 5.77
C GLN A 173 1.27 -21.74 4.27
N GLU A 174 2.12 -22.40 3.49
CA GLU A 174 1.85 -22.68 2.08
C GLU A 174 0.60 -23.57 1.95
N PRO A 175 -0.15 -23.49 0.83
CA PRO A 175 -1.36 -24.30 0.66
C PRO A 175 -1.17 -25.81 0.93
N TYR A 176 0.00 -26.36 0.61
CA TYR A 176 0.34 -27.78 0.78
C TYR A 176 0.85 -28.12 2.19
N ALA A 177 1.06 -27.15 3.07
CA ALA A 177 1.52 -27.39 4.44
C ALA A 177 0.39 -27.88 5.38
N PHE A 178 -0.86 -27.79 4.92
CA PHE A 178 -2.05 -28.24 5.66
C PHE A 178 -2.53 -29.63 5.21
N ASP A 179 -3.58 -30.14 5.86
CA ASP A 179 -4.20 -31.41 5.47
C ASP A 179 -4.89 -31.36 4.09
N ALA A 180 -5.23 -32.55 3.58
CA ALA A 180 -5.80 -32.74 2.26
C ALA A 180 -7.14 -31.99 2.04
N GLU A 181 -7.95 -31.83 3.10
CA GLU A 181 -9.21 -31.10 2.99
C GLU A 181 -8.95 -29.59 2.83
N ALA A 182 -8.08 -29.01 3.66
CA ALA A 182 -7.68 -27.61 3.54
C ALA A 182 -7.06 -27.31 2.16
N LEU A 183 -6.14 -28.17 1.71
CA LEU A 183 -5.54 -28.08 0.38
C LEU A 183 -6.61 -28.11 -0.73
N ALA A 184 -7.60 -29.00 -0.65
CA ALA A 184 -8.68 -29.08 -1.62
C ALA A 184 -9.57 -27.82 -1.64
N ILE A 185 -9.80 -27.19 -0.49
CA ILE A 185 -10.55 -25.92 -0.41
C ILE A 185 -9.73 -24.78 -1.00
N ILE A 186 -8.45 -24.65 -0.62
CA ILE A 186 -7.56 -23.59 -1.12
C ILE A 186 -7.38 -23.72 -2.63
N ARG A 187 -7.19 -24.95 -3.13
CA ARG A 187 -7.09 -25.25 -4.57
C ARG A 187 -8.33 -24.75 -5.32
N ARG A 188 -9.54 -24.97 -4.78
CA ARG A 188 -10.79 -24.47 -5.39
C ARG A 188 -10.81 -22.94 -5.48
N ALA A 189 -10.42 -22.24 -4.41
CA ALA A 189 -10.35 -20.77 -4.42
C ALA A 189 -9.37 -20.25 -5.49
N LEU A 190 -8.18 -20.86 -5.59
CA LEU A 190 -7.20 -20.51 -6.62
C LEU A 190 -7.70 -20.81 -8.03
N LEU A 191 -8.31 -21.98 -8.27
CA LEU A 191 -8.88 -22.31 -9.59
C LEU A 191 -10.00 -21.34 -9.99
N THR A 192 -10.84 -20.89 -9.05
CA THR A 192 -11.82 -19.83 -9.30
C THR A 192 -11.15 -18.51 -9.69
N ARG A 193 -10.05 -18.12 -9.04
CA ARG A 193 -9.28 -16.95 -9.48
C ARG A 193 -8.78 -17.11 -10.91
N TYR A 194 -8.20 -18.25 -11.23
CA TYR A 194 -7.65 -18.50 -12.57
C TYR A 194 -8.72 -18.58 -13.66
N SER A 195 -9.95 -19.02 -13.35
CA SER A 195 -11.06 -18.94 -14.30
C SER A 195 -11.51 -17.50 -14.58
N LEU A 196 -11.25 -16.58 -13.65
CA LEU A 196 -11.56 -15.14 -13.78
C LEU A 196 -10.40 -14.31 -14.34
N VAL A 197 -9.26 -14.92 -14.72
CA VAL A 197 -8.04 -14.17 -15.06
C VAL A 197 -8.25 -13.16 -16.19
N SER A 198 -9.02 -13.52 -17.23
CA SER A 198 -9.34 -12.62 -18.35
C SER A 198 -10.19 -11.42 -17.91
N TYR A 199 -11.12 -11.65 -16.97
CA TYR A 199 -11.94 -10.58 -16.39
C TYR A 199 -11.09 -9.66 -15.50
N LEU A 200 -10.28 -10.23 -14.59
CA LEU A 200 -9.36 -9.47 -13.73
C LEU A 200 -8.36 -8.64 -14.56
N TYR A 201 -7.88 -9.17 -15.69
CA TYR A 201 -7.00 -8.44 -16.58
C TYR A 201 -7.71 -7.29 -17.30
N SER A 202 -8.98 -7.48 -17.68
CA SER A 202 -9.81 -6.41 -18.26
C SER A 202 -10.07 -5.29 -17.26
N LEU A 203 -10.34 -5.63 -15.99
CA LEU A 203 -10.44 -4.64 -14.91
C LEU A 203 -9.11 -3.91 -14.68
N ALA A 204 -7.98 -4.61 -14.76
CA ALA A 204 -6.67 -3.97 -14.66
C ALA A 204 -6.39 -3.01 -15.83
N HIS A 205 -6.87 -3.34 -17.03
CA HIS A 205 -6.82 -2.42 -18.18
C HIS A 205 -7.69 -1.19 -17.94
N GLN A 206 -8.93 -1.37 -17.47
CA GLN A 206 -9.81 -0.25 -17.15
C GLN A 206 -9.19 0.67 -16.09
N ALA A 207 -8.67 0.10 -15.01
CA ALA A 207 -7.96 0.85 -13.96
C ALA A 207 -6.80 1.68 -14.50
N HIS A 208 -6.09 1.17 -15.51
CA HIS A 208 -5.03 1.92 -16.19
C HIS A 208 -5.57 3.03 -17.10
N ALA A 209 -6.68 2.78 -17.80
CA ALA A 209 -7.22 3.68 -18.80
C ALA A 209 -7.99 4.88 -18.21
N ASP A 210 -8.80 4.66 -17.16
CA ASP A 210 -9.69 5.68 -16.60
C ASP A 210 -9.58 5.88 -15.07
N GLY A 211 -8.75 5.07 -14.39
CA GLY A 211 -8.55 5.16 -12.94
C GLY A 211 -9.57 4.40 -12.08
N THR A 212 -10.51 3.66 -12.69
CA THR A 212 -11.49 2.85 -11.95
C THR A 212 -10.80 1.71 -11.18
N PRO A 213 -10.99 1.55 -9.86
CA PRO A 213 -10.31 0.50 -9.10
C PRO A 213 -10.68 -0.93 -9.56
N ILE A 214 -9.73 -1.87 -9.49
CA ILE A 214 -10.01 -3.30 -9.77
C ILE A 214 -10.97 -3.88 -8.73
N TRP A 215 -10.72 -3.57 -7.45
CA TRP A 215 -11.59 -3.91 -6.33
C TRP A 215 -12.43 -2.69 -5.95
N ARG A 216 -13.74 -2.80 -6.13
CA ARG A 216 -14.67 -1.67 -5.98
C ARG A 216 -15.58 -1.86 -4.75
N PRO A 217 -15.71 -0.86 -3.87
CA PRO A 217 -16.73 -0.86 -2.83
C PRO A 217 -18.11 -0.85 -3.46
N LEU A 218 -19.09 -1.48 -2.81
CA LEU A 218 -20.49 -1.47 -3.26
C LEU A 218 -21.03 -0.04 -3.46
N LEU A 219 -20.61 0.91 -2.63
CA LEU A 219 -20.94 2.34 -2.75
C LEU A 219 -20.62 2.93 -4.14
N MET A 220 -19.58 2.44 -4.82
CA MET A 220 -19.21 2.93 -6.16
C MET A 220 -20.18 2.47 -7.25
N GLU A 221 -20.85 1.33 -7.06
CA GLU A 221 -21.84 0.79 -8.01
C GLU A 221 -23.26 1.22 -7.64
N PHE A 222 -23.56 1.35 -6.34
CA PHE A 222 -24.91 1.55 -5.80
C PHE A 222 -25.06 2.84 -4.98
N GLY A 223 -24.25 3.87 -5.25
CA GLY A 223 -24.22 5.10 -4.47
C GLY A 223 -25.55 5.87 -4.41
N GLY A 224 -26.44 5.66 -5.39
CA GLY A 224 -27.79 6.23 -5.42
C GLY A 224 -28.83 5.47 -4.59
N GLU A 225 -28.57 4.23 -4.18
CA GLU A 225 -29.54 3.36 -3.49
C GLU A 225 -29.43 3.41 -1.96
N LEU A 226 -28.44 4.12 -1.42
CA LEU A 226 -28.22 4.25 0.03
C LEU A 226 -29.20 5.21 0.74
N GLY A 227 -30.16 5.78 0.00
CA GLY A 227 -31.18 6.69 0.53
C GLY A 227 -32.46 6.04 1.05
N GLU A 228 -32.65 4.72 0.87
CA GLU A 228 -33.91 4.04 1.25
C GLU A 228 -33.81 3.11 2.47
N VAL A 229 -32.64 3.04 3.11
CA VAL A 229 -32.44 2.18 4.30
C VAL A 229 -31.69 2.93 5.40
N ALA A 230 -32.36 3.92 5.99
CA ALA A 230 -32.00 4.51 7.29
C ALA A 230 -33.26 4.86 8.07
#